data_AF-A0A2V9L2F6-F1
#
_entry.id   AF-A0A2V9L2F6-F1
#
_cell.length_a   1.000
_cell.length_b   1.000
_cell.length_c   1.000
_cell.angle_alpha   90.00
_cell.angle_beta   90.00
_cell.angle_gamma   90.00
#
_symmetry.space_group_name_H-M   'P 1'
#
loop_
_entity.id
_entity.type
_entity.pdbx_description
1 polymer ?
#
loop_
_entity_poly.entity_id
_entity_poly.type
_entity_poly.pdbx_seq_one_letter_code
_entity_poly.pdbx_strand_id
1 'polypeptide(L)' 'MQGPLLHLDEFTVALRDGSGWYRSFALDKVSLEVHDPLATHRKLLDEMTQEQFHNLFAYLETLK' A
#
# COMPACT_ATOMS: atom_id res chain seq x y z
N MET A 1 -1.77 -17.85 8.61
CA MET A 1 -2.20 -17.85 7.19
C MET A 1 -1.54 -16.66 6.54
N GLN A 2 -1.07 -16.77 5.30
CA GLN A 2 -0.44 -15.67 4.57
C GLN A 2 -0.86 -15.72 3.10
N GLY A 3 -0.81 -14.57 2.43
CA GLY A 3 -1.18 -14.44 1.03
C GLY A 3 -1.30 -12.98 0.61
N PRO A 4 -1.46 -12.73 -0.70
CA PRO A 4 -1.66 -11.37 -1.20
C PRO A 4 -2.93 -10.78 -0.58
N LEU A 5 -2.80 -9.57 -0.06
CA LEU A 5 -3.92 -8.77 0.41
C LEU A 5 -4.77 -8.38 -0.80
N LEU A 6 -6.04 -8.78 -0.78
CA LEU A 6 -7.00 -8.49 -1.84
C LEU A 6 -7.92 -7.33 -1.49
N HIS A 7 -8.22 -7.19 -0.20
CA HIS A 7 -9.08 -6.13 0.32
C HIS A 7 -8.74 -5.83 1.76
N LEU A 8 -8.76 -4.54 2.11
CA LEU A 8 -8.64 -4.08 3.48
C LEU A 8 -9.42 -2.77 3.60
N ASP A 9 -10.47 -2.79 4.40
CA ASP A 9 -11.21 -1.61 4.83
C ASP A 9 -11.36 -1.59 6.35
N GLU A 10 -12.15 -0.66 6.86
CA GLU A 10 -12.42 -0.44 8.28
C GLU A 10 -13.13 -1.62 8.99
N PHE A 11 -13.73 -2.55 8.23
CA PHE A 11 -14.55 -3.63 8.78
C PHE A 11 -14.08 -5.03 8.37
N THR A 12 -13.41 -5.16 7.23
CA THR A 12 -13.11 -6.44 6.59
C THR A 12 -11.68 -6.48 6.05
N VAL A 13 -11.02 -7.61 6.27
CA VAL A 13 -9.77 -7.97 5.61
C VAL A 13 -9.97 -9.23 4.77
N ALA A 14 -9.45 -9.21 3.55
CA ALA A 14 -9.49 -10.39 2.68
C ALA A 14 -8.18 -10.64 1.96
N LEU A 15 -7.84 -11.92 1.82
CA LEU A 15 -6.64 -12.39 1.16
C LEU A 15 -6.91 -13.67 0.37
N ARG A 16 -6.01 -14.02 -0.53
CA ARG A 16 -5.97 -15.36 -1.13
C ARG A 16 -4.94 -16.21 -0.41
N ASP A 17 -5.35 -17.30 0.21
CA ASP A 17 -4.43 -18.16 0.97
C ASP A 17 -3.54 -19.00 0.04
N GLY A 18 -2.55 -19.71 0.63
CA GLY A 18 -1.62 -20.55 -0.12
C GLY A 18 -2.28 -21.72 -0.87
N SER A 19 -3.53 -22.07 -0.57
CA SER A 19 -4.33 -23.05 -1.31
C SER A 19 -5.17 -22.43 -2.43
N GLY A 20 -5.03 -21.13 -2.67
CA GLY A 20 -5.75 -20.39 -3.71
C GLY A 20 -7.16 -19.97 -3.31
N TRP A 21 -7.60 -20.24 -2.08
CA TRP A 21 -8.93 -19.90 -1.60
C TRP A 21 -8.99 -18.44 -1.17
N TYR A 22 -10.08 -17.77 -1.52
CA TYR A 22 -10.43 -16.47 -0.97
C TYR A 22 -10.85 -16.63 0.49
N ARG A 23 -10.29 -15.81 1.37
CA ARG A 23 -10.58 -15.77 2.80
C ARG A 23 -10.91 -14.35 3.18
N SER A 24 -12.03 -14.14 3.89
CA SER A 24 -12.39 -12.85 4.46
C SER A 24 -12.70 -12.98 5.94
N PHE A 25 -12.31 -11.97 6.71
CA PHE A 25 -12.52 -11.92 8.15
C PHE A 25 -13.00 -10.53 8.54
N ALA A 26 -13.83 -10.46 9.59
CA ALA A 26 -14.12 -9.20 10.24
C ALA A 26 -12.83 -8.69 10.92
N LEU A 27 -12.49 -7.43 10.68
CA LEU A 27 -11.23 -6.81 11.09
C LEU A 27 -11.07 -6.84 12.62
N ASP A 28 -12.17 -6.68 13.36
CA ASP A 28 -12.20 -6.69 14.83
C ASP A 28 -12.00 -8.10 15.45
N LYS A 29 -11.98 -9.16 14.63
CA LYS A 29 -11.82 -10.54 15.09
C LYS A 29 -10.45 -11.14 14.79
N VAL A 30 -9.55 -10.42 14.11
CA VAL A 30 -8.27 -10.96 13.68
C VAL A 30 -7.12 -9.98 13.93
N SER A 31 -5.94 -10.53 14.26
CA SER A 31 -4.70 -9.77 14.21
C SER A 31 -4.12 -9.87 12.80
N LEU A 32 -3.67 -8.75 12.25
CA LEU A 32 -3.11 -8.67 10.91
C LEU A 32 -1.73 -7.99 10.93
N GLU A 33 -0.83 -8.51 10.11
CA GLU A 33 0.43 -7.86 9.77
C GLU A 33 0.41 -7.59 8.26
N VAL A 34 0.41 -6.32 7.87
CA VAL A 34 0.41 -5.91 6.47
C VAL A 34 1.80 -5.44 6.09
N HIS A 35 2.44 -6.19 5.20
CA HIS A 35 3.68 -5.77 4.58
C HIS A 35 3.35 -4.87 3.40
N ASP A 36 3.42 -3.55 3.61
CA ASP A 36 3.11 -2.54 2.59
C ASP A 36 4.42 -2.05 1.91
N PRO A 37 4.77 -2.59 0.72
CA PRO A 37 5.98 -2.18 0.02
C PRO A 37 5.92 -0.72 -0.48
N LEU A 38 4.72 -0.11 -0.50
CA LEU A 38 4.53 1.28 -0.93
C LEU A 38 4.63 2.28 0.22
N ALA A 39 4.75 1.82 1.47
CA ALA A 39 4.79 2.70 2.64
C ALA A 39 5.87 3.78 2.51
N THR A 40 7.10 3.39 2.14
CA THR A 40 8.22 4.33 1.94
C THR A 40 7.94 5.32 0.82
N HIS A 41 7.34 4.88 -0.29
CA HIS A 41 7.01 5.76 -1.40
C HIS A 41 5.98 6.81 -1.02
N ARG A 42 4.96 6.46 -0.23
CA ARG A 42 3.97 7.43 0.27
C ARG A 42 4.59 8.41 1.26
N LYS A 43 5.49 7.95 2.12
CA LYS A 43 6.20 8.80 3.10
C LYS A 43 6.98 9.94 2.44
N LEU A 44 7.49 9.73 1.22
CA LEU A 44 8.16 10.78 0.47
C LEU A 44 7.23 11.98 0.21
N LEU A 45 5.91 11.81 0.14
CA LEU A 45 4.99 12.93 -0.06
C LEU A 45 5.03 13.92 1.11
N ASP A 46 5.24 13.43 2.33
CA ASP A 46 5.31 14.27 3.53
C ASP A 46 6.72 14.84 3.75
N GLU A 47 7.76 14.14 3.30
CA GLU A 47 9.16 14.49 3.53
C GLU A 47 9.78 15.35 2.42
N MET A 48 9.24 15.29 1.20
CA MET A 48 9.80 16.04 0.08
C MET A 48 9.59 17.55 0.23
N THR A 49 10.67 18.30 0.02
CA THR A 49 10.62 19.76 0.02
C THR A 49 9.95 20.29 -1.25
N GLN A 50 9.48 21.55 -1.18
CA GLN A 50 8.96 22.25 -2.36
C GLN A 50 9.97 22.30 -3.52
N GLU A 51 11.25 22.47 -3.22
CA GLU A 51 12.32 22.44 -4.22
C GLU A 51 12.44 21.06 -4.88
N GLN A 52 12.37 19.98 -4.10
CA GLN A 52 12.43 18.61 -4.62
C GLN A 52 11.22 18.31 -5.51
N PHE A 53 10.02 18.75 -5.13
CA PHE A 53 8.83 18.64 -5.99
C PHE A 53 8.97 19.45 -7.27
N HIS A 54 9.46 20.69 -7.18
CA HIS A 54 9.70 21.53 -8.35
C HIS A 54 10.69 20.87 -9.32
N ASN A 55 11.81 20.35 -8.81
CA ASN A 55 12.82 19.69 -9.62
C ASN A 55 12.32 18.39 -10.26
N LEU A 56 11.53 17.59 -9.52
CA LEU A 56 10.88 16.40 -10.07
C LEU A 56 9.95 16.77 -11.24
N PHE A 57 9.11 17.79 -11.05
CA PHE A 57 8.22 18.27 -12.11
C PHE A 57 9.00 18.76 -13.34
N ALA A 58 10.03 19.58 -13.13
CA ALA A 58 10.90 20.08 -14.19
C ALA A 58 11.55 18.92 -14.98
N TYR A 59 12.01 17.87 -14.30
CA TYR A 59 12.56 16.68 -14.96
C TYR A 59 11.52 15.93 -15.79
N LEU A 60 10.32 15.67 -15.26
CA LEU A 60 9.26 14.97 -16.00
C LEU A 60 8.90 15.70 -17.31
N GLU A 61 8.93 17.04 -17.31
CA GLU A 61 8.72 17.85 -18.49
C GLU A 61 9.80 17.67 -19.58
N THR A 62 11.02 17.25 -19.21
CA THR A 62 12.09 16.95 -20.18
C THR A 62 11.93 15.62 -20.91
N LEU A 63 11.07 14.72 -20.41
CA LEU A 63 10.87 13.38 -20.97
C LEU A 63 9.91 13.35 -22.18
N LYS A 64 9.60 14.52 -22.75
CA LYS A 64 8.75 14.69 -23.92
C LYS A 64 9.43 14.29 -25.22
#